data_AF-A0A967WJQ3-F1
#
_entry.id   AF-A0A967WJQ3-F1
#
_cell.length_a   1.000
_cell.length_b   1.000
_cell.length_c   1.000
_cell.angle_alpha   90.00
_cell.angle_beta   90.00
_cell.angle_gamma   90.00
#
_symmetry.space_group_name_H-M   'P 1'
#
loop_
_entity.id
_entity.type
_entity.pdbx_description
1 polymer ?
#
loop_
_entity_poly.entity_id
_entity_poly.type
_entity_poly.pdbx_seq_one_letter_code
_entity_poly.pdbx_strand_id
1 'polypeptide(L)' 'MTEIIRNVQYLFFSPTGSTRKVVETVAQGTGLPAMAPISITTPQERDSFSGQFEGDLLIV' A
#
# COMPACT_ATOMS: atom_id res chain seq x y z
N MET A 1 -8.00 -5.86 -24.52
CA MET A 1 -6.67 -6.08 -23.94
C MET A 1 -6.88 -6.23 -22.45
N THR A 2 -6.48 -7.35 -21.85
CA THR A 2 -6.52 -7.51 -20.40
C THR A 2 -5.36 -6.72 -19.82
N GLU A 3 -5.63 -5.80 -18.90
CA GLU A 3 -4.57 -5.08 -18.19
C GLU A 3 -3.77 -6.10 -17.36
N ILE A 4 -2.46 -6.15 -17.59
CA ILE A 4 -1.58 -7.06 -16.85
C ILE A 4 -1.19 -6.33 -15.57
N ILE A 5 -1.60 -6.86 -14.42
CA ILE A 5 -1.19 -6.38 -13.10
C ILE A 5 0.28 -6.79 -12.89
N ARG A 6 1.18 -5.83 -12.66
CA ARG A 6 2.64 -6.06 -12.60
C ARG A 6 3.24 -5.73 -11.25
N ASN A 7 2.58 -4.92 -10.43
CA ASN A 7 3.08 -4.52 -9.12
C ASN A 7 1.92 -4.30 -8.14
N VAL A 8 2.27 -4.25 -6.86
CA VAL A 8 1.33 -3.98 -5.77
C VAL A 8 1.82 -2.80 -4.94
N GLN A 9 0.91 -1.90 -4.60
CA GLN A 9 1.14 -0.86 -3.62
C GLN A 9 0.17 -1.06 -2.45
N TYR A 10 0.59 -0.70 -1.25
CA TYR A 10 -0.27 -0.82 -0.06
C TYR A 10 -0.26 0.47 0.74
N LEU A 11 -1.47 0.86 1.15
CA LEU A 11 -1.78 2.00 1.98
C LEU A 11 -2.23 1.51 3.35
N PHE A 12 -1.88 2.20 4.43
CA PHE A 12 -2.37 1.84 5.76
C PHE A 12 -2.46 3.02 6.73
N PHE A 13 -3.38 2.88 7.68
CA PHE A 13 -3.40 3.61 8.95
C PHE A 13 -3.11 2.60 10.08
N SER A 14 -1.98 2.74 10.77
CA SER A 14 -1.53 1.71 11.72
C SER A 14 -0.80 2.27 12.96
N PRO A 15 -1.49 2.92 13.91
CA PRO A 15 -0.86 3.53 15.10
C PRO A 15 -0.05 2.55 15.94
N THR A 16 -0.45 1.28 15.99
CA THR A 16 0.21 0.21 16.77
C THR A 16 1.02 -0.75 15.91
N GLY A 17 1.09 -0.52 14.60
CA GLY A 17 1.82 -1.37 13.66
C GLY A 17 1.13 -2.68 13.24
N SER A 18 0.00 -3.06 13.83
CA SER A 18 -0.69 -4.31 13.48
C SER A 18 -1.24 -4.31 12.05
N THR A 19 -1.93 -3.24 11.64
CA THR A 19 -2.48 -3.11 10.28
C THR A 19 -1.38 -3.12 9.24
N ARG A 20 -0.25 -2.43 9.49
CA ARG A 20 0.94 -2.45 8.62
C ARG A 20 1.38 -3.88 8.33
N LYS A 21 1.51 -4.72 9.37
CA LYS A 21 1.93 -6.13 9.21
C LYS A 21 0.92 -6.93 8.38
N VAL A 22 -0.38 -6.71 8.58
CA VAL A 22 -1.43 -7.40 7.83
C VAL A 22 -1.35 -7.04 6.35
N VAL A 23 -1.35 -5.74 6.00
CA VAL A 23 -1.33 -5.32 4.59
C VAL A 23 -0.04 -5.71 3.88
N GLU A 24 1.10 -5.67 4.60
CA GLU A 24 2.40 -6.13 4.09
C GLU A 24 2.38 -7.64 3.81
N THR A 25 1.79 -8.43 4.70
CA THR A 25 1.63 -9.88 4.51
C THR A 25 0.72 -10.20 3.33
N VAL A 26 -0.39 -9.47 3.17
CA VAL A 26 -1.30 -9.64 2.02
C VAL A 26 -0.58 -9.27 0.73
N ALA A 27 0.15 -8.15 0.69
CA ALA A 27 0.91 -7.70 -0.47
C ALA A 27 1.96 -8.75 -0.88
N GLN A 28 2.71 -9.29 0.08
CA GLN A 28 3.67 -10.38 -0.16
C GLN A 28 2.99 -11.64 -0.70
N GLY A 29 1.81 -11.98 -0.20
CA GLY A 29 1.02 -13.13 -0.65
C GLY A 29 0.55 -13.05 -2.10
N THR A 30 0.55 -11.87 -2.72
CA THR A 30 0.20 -11.70 -4.14
C THR A 30 1.27 -12.23 -5.10
N GLY A 31 2.53 -12.36 -4.64
CA GLY A 31 3.67 -12.66 -5.51
C GLY A 31 4.07 -11.50 -6.45
N LEU A 32 3.43 -10.33 -6.35
CA LEU A 32 3.77 -9.14 -7.13
C LEU A 32 4.89 -8.34 -6.45
N PRO A 33 5.79 -7.70 -7.22
CA PRO A 33 6.71 -6.70 -6.70
C PRO A 33 5.98 -5.60 -5.92
N ALA A 34 6.39 -5.37 -4.68
CA ALA A 34 5.83 -4.32 -3.83
C ALA A 34 6.50 -2.96 -4.10
N MET A 35 5.68 -1.93 -4.30
CA MET A 35 6.11 -0.54 -4.36
C MET A 35 6.29 0.06 -2.95
N ALA A 36 6.74 1.32 -2.90
CA ALA A 36 6.89 2.03 -1.65
C ALA A 36 5.54 2.11 -0.89
N PRO A 37 5.50 1.73 0.40
CA PRO A 37 4.30 1.78 1.21
C PRO A 37 3.81 3.21 1.42
N ILE A 38 2.49 3.38 1.51
CA ILE A 38 1.87 4.64 1.86
C ILE A 38 1.33 4.54 3.29
N SER A 39 1.97 5.21 4.24
CA SER A 39 1.39 5.40 5.58
C SER A 39 0.55 6.67 5.57
N ILE A 40 -0.61 6.64 6.23
CA ILE A 40 -1.42 7.84 6.59
C ILE A 40 -1.63 7.93 8.11
N THR A 41 -0.72 7.29 8.86
CA THR A 41 -0.86 7.08 10.30
C THR A 41 -0.70 8.37 11.08
N THR A 42 0.34 9.14 10.78
CA THR A 42 0.59 10.45 11.40
C THR A 42 -0.12 11.59 10.65
N PRO A 43 -0.37 12.73 11.31
CA PRO A 43 -0.88 13.92 10.61
C PRO A 43 0.02 14.34 9.45
N GLN A 44 1.35 14.36 9.64
CA GLN A 44 2.30 14.75 8.59
C GLN A 44 2.22 13.82 7.37
N GLU A 45 2.16 12.51 7.60
CA GLU A 45 2.03 11.52 6.53
C GLU A 45 0.71 11.70 5.75
N ARG A 46 -0.38 11.97 6.45
CA ARG A 46 -1.69 12.23 5.84
C ARG A 46 -1.70 13.52 5.02
N ASP A 47 -1.11 14.59 5.55
CA ASP A 47 -1.02 15.87 4.85
C ASP A 47 -0.10 15.78 3.61
N SER A 48 0.88 14.87 3.63
CA SER A 48 1.75 14.59 2.49
C SER A 48 1.14 13.66 1.44
N PHE A 49 0.04 12.99 1.75
CA PHE A 49 -0.58 12.04 0.85
C PHE A 49 -1.39 12.76 -0.24
N SER A 50 -0.98 12.60 -1.50
CA SER A 50 -1.57 13.29 -2.65
C SER A 50 -2.83 12.61 -3.23
N GLY A 51 -3.23 11.44 -2.71
CA GLY A 51 -4.32 10.66 -3.31
C GLY A 51 -3.93 9.88 -4.57
N GLN A 52 -2.65 9.89 -4.95
CA GLN A 52 -2.13 9.17 -6.11
C GLN A 52 -1.50 7.84 -5.70
N PHE A 53 -1.64 6.85 -6.59
CA PHE A 53 -1.06 5.53 -6.46
C PHE A 53 -0.38 5.18 -7.79
N GLU A 54 0.74 4.50 -7.70
CA GLU A 54 1.51 4.05 -8.87
C GLU A 54 1.37 2.54 -9.11
N GLY A 55 0.76 1.84 -8.15
CA GLY A 55 0.53 0.40 -8.22
C GLY A 55 -0.65 0.02 -9.11
N ASP A 56 -0.51 -1.08 -9.86
CA ASP A 56 -1.58 -1.72 -10.64
C ASP A 56 -2.63 -2.39 -9.74
N LEU A 57 -2.20 -2.81 -8.55
CA LEU A 57 -3.06 -3.30 -7.46
C LEU A 57 -2.81 -2.48 -6.20
N LEU A 58 -3.90 -1.97 -5.60
CA LEU A 58 -3.86 -1.27 -4.32
C LEU A 58 -4.50 -2.12 -3.21
N ILE A 59 -3.78 -2.30 -2.10
CA ILE A 59 -4.29 -2.87 -0.85
C ILE A 59 -4.41 -1.74 0.17
N VAL A 60 -5.53 -1.70 0.92
CA VAL A 60 -5.86 -0.62 1.87
C VAL A 60 -6.22 -1.20 3.24
#